data_AF-F3GL36-F1
#
_entry.id   AF-F3GL36-F1
#
_cell.length_a   1.000
_cell.length_b   1.000
_cell.length_c   1.000
_cell.angle_alpha   90.00
_cell.angle_beta   90.00
_cell.angle_gamma   90.00
#
_symmetry.space_group_name_H-M   'P 1'
#
loop_
_entity.id
_entity.type
_entity.pdbx_description
1 polymer ?
#
loop_
_entity_poly.entity_id
_entity_poly.type
_entity_poly.pdbx_seq_one_letter_code
_entity_poly.pdbx_strand_id
1 'polypeptide(L)'
;EAIHPPAGAANAYHAVQAAQIGAQALISRERGAASDKANQAQLNASVARDQASAAAREILAGAQGADLRFSAERQAYAKAGQAFLLEQYLAQLTEGLGNAKLLILDHRLGGDSAPTIDLRTFTPPADPTAPRKAVQ
;
A
#
# COMPACT_ATOMS: atom_id res chain seq x y z
N GLU A 1 -72.13 22.20 -7.13
CA GLU A 1 -71.87 23.52 -7.73
C GLU A 1 -70.41 23.88 -7.53
N ALA A 2 -69.70 24.22 -8.60
CA ALA A 2 -68.35 24.77 -8.51
C ALA A 2 -68.47 26.24 -8.13
N ILE A 3 -67.96 26.62 -6.96
CA ILE A 3 -67.84 28.02 -6.55
C ILE A 3 -66.68 28.60 -7.36
N HIS A 4 -66.99 29.11 -8.55
CA HIS A 4 -66.03 29.87 -9.34
C HIS A 4 -65.79 31.22 -8.68
N PRO A 5 -64.55 31.72 -8.63
CA PRO A 5 -64.29 33.07 -8.14
C PRO A 5 -65.03 34.08 -9.02
N PRO A 6 -65.61 35.16 -8.44
CA PRO A 6 -66.31 36.19 -9.21
C PRO A 6 -65.40 36.79 -10.28
N ALA A 7 -65.97 37.14 -11.45
CA ALA A 7 -65.22 37.45 -12.68
C ALA A 7 -64.13 38.52 -12.52
N GLY A 8 -64.32 39.51 -11.63
CA GLY A 8 -63.32 40.55 -11.34
C GLY A 8 -62.12 40.10 -10.49
N ALA A 9 -62.19 38.97 -9.79
CA ALA A 9 -61.15 38.45 -8.88
C ALA A 9 -60.52 37.13 -9.33
N ALA A 10 -61.03 36.51 -10.40
CA ALA A 10 -60.55 35.22 -10.92
C ALA A 10 -59.04 35.24 -11.22
N ASN A 11 -58.53 36.32 -11.83
CA ASN A 11 -57.10 36.47 -12.12
C ASN A 11 -56.23 36.48 -10.87
N ALA A 12 -56.67 37.17 -9.81
CA ALA A 12 -55.94 37.21 -8.54
C ALA A 12 -55.95 35.85 -7.84
N TYR A 13 -57.08 35.14 -7.88
CA TYR A 13 -57.19 33.79 -7.34
C TYR A 13 -56.26 32.79 -8.05
N HIS A 14 -56.25 32.78 -9.38
CA HIS A 14 -55.34 31.94 -10.16
C HIS A 14 -53.87 32.31 -9.96
N ALA A 15 -53.56 33.59 -9.78
CA ALA A 15 -52.19 34.04 -9.45
C ALA A 15 -51.73 33.51 -8.09
N VAL A 16 -52.59 33.54 -7.06
CA VAL A 16 -52.28 32.96 -5.74
C VAL A 16 -52.09 31.43 -5.83
N GLN A 17 -52.94 30.73 -6.59
CA GLN A 17 -52.77 29.29 -6.80
C GLN A 17 -51.46 28.96 -7.52
N ALA A 18 -51.11 29.70 -8.57
CA ALA A 18 -49.85 29.53 -9.28
C ALA A 18 -48.65 29.80 -8.36
N ALA A 19 -48.72 30.85 -7.53
CA ALA A 19 -47.69 31.15 -6.55
C ALA A 19 -47.56 30.03 -5.48
N GLN A 20 -48.67 29.45 -5.03
CA GLN A 20 -48.65 28.32 -4.08
C GLN A 20 -48.00 27.08 -4.70
N ILE A 21 -48.33 26.74 -5.95
CA ILE A 21 -47.70 25.62 -6.67
C ILE A 21 -46.20 25.89 -6.83
N GLY A 22 -45.83 27.11 -7.24
CA GLY A 22 -44.43 27.53 -7.37
C GLY A 22 -43.66 27.42 -6.05
N ALA A 23 -44.24 27.90 -4.95
CA ALA A 23 -43.64 27.80 -3.62
C ALA A 23 -43.45 26.34 -3.20
N GLN A 24 -44.44 25.47 -3.42
CA GLN A 24 -44.32 24.05 -3.09
C GLN A 24 -43.25 23.35 -3.92
N ALA A 25 -43.12 23.69 -5.21
CA ALA A 25 -42.07 23.17 -6.08
C ALA A 25 -40.67 23.59 -5.59
N LEU A 26 -40.50 24.86 -5.19
CA LEU A 26 -39.25 25.35 -4.62
C LEU A 26 -38.88 24.64 -3.31
N ILE A 27 -39.85 24.45 -2.41
CA ILE A 27 -39.63 23.70 -1.16
C ILE A 27 -39.20 22.26 -1.45
N SER A 28 -39.89 21.57 -2.35
CA SER A 28 -39.54 20.20 -2.73
C SER A 28 -38.13 20.12 -3.33
N ARG A 29 -37.76 21.07 -4.18
CA ARG A 29 -36.41 21.16 -4.75
C ARG A 29 -35.34 21.36 -3.69
N GLU A 30 -35.54 22.31 -2.76
CA GLU A 30 -34.55 22.58 -1.71
C GLU A 30 -34.41 21.40 -0.73
N ARG A 31 -35.53 20.72 -0.41
CA ARG A 31 -35.48 19.48 0.37
C ARG A 31 -34.71 18.37 -0.33
N GLY A 32 -34.88 18.24 -1.65
CA GLY A 32 -34.08 17.32 -2.47
C GLY A 32 -32.58 17.65 -2.38
N ALA A 33 -32.22 18.92 -2.62
CA ALA A 33 -30.83 19.37 -2.54
C ALA A 33 -30.23 19.19 -1.13
N ALA A 34 -31.02 19.40 -0.07
CA ALA A 34 -30.59 19.15 1.31
C ALA A 34 -30.37 17.65 1.58
N SER A 35 -31.26 16.79 1.08
CA SER A 35 -31.13 15.33 1.16
C SER A 35 -29.86 14.85 0.46
N ASP A 36 -29.59 15.32 -0.75
CA ASP A 36 -28.39 14.96 -1.51
C ASP A 36 -27.11 15.36 -0.78
N LYS A 37 -27.07 16.58 -0.23
CA LYS A 37 -25.95 17.06 0.59
C LYS A 37 -25.74 16.21 1.84
N ALA A 38 -26.82 15.83 2.53
CA ALA A 38 -26.75 14.99 3.72
C ALA A 38 -26.23 13.59 3.39
N ASN A 39 -26.73 12.98 2.31
CA ASN A 39 -26.28 11.67 1.84
C ASN A 39 -24.80 11.70 1.45
N GLN A 40 -24.35 12.74 0.76
CA GLN A 40 -22.94 12.87 0.40
C GLN A 40 -22.04 13.08 1.62
N ALA A 41 -22.46 13.89 2.59
CA ALA A 41 -21.74 14.05 3.85
C ALA A 41 -21.65 12.72 4.62
N GLN A 42 -22.74 11.94 4.67
CA GLN A 42 -22.77 10.64 5.31
C GLN A 42 -21.85 9.63 4.62
N LEU A 43 -21.85 9.60 3.29
CA LEU A 43 -20.95 8.75 2.51
C LEU A 43 -19.49 9.09 2.79
N ASN A 44 -19.13 10.37 2.72
CA ASN A 44 -17.78 10.84 3.00
C ASN A 44 -17.34 10.49 4.44
N ALA A 45 -18.24 10.65 5.41
CA ALA A 45 -17.99 10.28 6.79
C ALA A 45 -17.83 8.76 7.00
N SER A 46 -18.55 7.93 6.23
CA SER A 46 -18.36 6.47 6.25
C SER A 46 -16.99 6.11 5.70
N VAL A 47 -16.65 6.61 4.50
CA VAL A 47 -15.36 6.34 3.85
C VAL A 47 -14.20 6.75 4.74
N ALA A 48 -14.26 7.93 5.36
CA ALA A 48 -13.21 8.39 6.27
C ALA A 48 -13.07 7.49 7.51
N ARG A 49 -14.20 7.01 8.08
CA ARG A 49 -14.18 6.09 9.22
C ARG A 49 -13.64 4.71 8.85
N ASP A 50 -14.02 4.21 7.68
CA ASP A 50 -13.55 2.91 7.19
C ASP A 50 -12.04 2.95 6.91
N GLN A 51 -11.55 4.02 6.28
CA GLN A 51 -10.12 4.24 6.04
C GLN A 51 -9.34 4.35 7.36
N ALA A 52 -9.83 5.14 8.32
CA ALA A 52 -9.18 5.27 9.63
C ALA A 52 -9.13 3.93 10.37
N SER A 53 -10.21 3.14 10.30
CA SER A 53 -10.28 1.82 10.93
C SER A 53 -9.34 0.82 10.28
N ALA A 54 -9.23 0.82 8.95
CA ALA A 54 -8.30 -0.02 8.21
C ALA A 54 -6.84 0.33 8.56
N ALA A 55 -6.48 1.60 8.49
CA ALA A 55 -5.13 2.07 8.82
C ALA A 55 -4.75 1.73 10.27
N ALA A 56 -5.67 1.93 11.23
CA ALA A 56 -5.43 1.55 12.62
C ALA A 56 -5.16 0.05 12.78
N ARG A 57 -5.92 -0.80 12.08
CA ARG A 57 -5.71 -2.26 12.10
C ARG A 57 -4.39 -2.66 11.48
N GLU A 58 -3.99 -2.06 10.35
CA GLU A 58 -2.71 -2.34 9.71
C GLU A 58 -1.53 -1.96 10.61
N ILE A 59 -1.60 -0.77 11.24
CA ILE A 59 -0.56 -0.31 12.18
C ILE A 59 -0.48 -1.25 13.38
N LEU A 60 -1.61 -1.63 13.97
CA LEU A 60 -1.63 -2.54 15.12
C LEU A 60 -1.12 -3.93 14.75
N ALA A 61 -1.53 -4.47 13.60
CA ALA A 61 -1.05 -5.78 13.13
C ALA A 61 0.46 -5.75 12.85
N GLY A 62 0.96 -4.68 12.22
CA GLY A 62 2.39 -4.47 11.99
C GLY A 62 3.17 -4.38 13.31
N ALA A 63 2.66 -3.63 14.28
CA ALA A 63 3.28 -3.50 15.60
C ALA A 63 3.28 -4.84 16.37
N GLN A 64 2.18 -5.60 16.33
CA GLN A 64 2.09 -6.93 16.94
C GLN A 64 3.06 -7.93 16.29
N GLY A 65 3.16 -7.91 14.97
CA GLY A 65 4.14 -8.73 14.24
C GLY A 65 5.58 -8.37 14.59
N ALA A 66 5.89 -7.08 14.69
CA ALA A 66 7.21 -6.60 15.09
C ALA A 66 7.56 -6.99 16.54
N ASP A 67 6.61 -6.86 17.47
CA ASP A 67 6.81 -7.24 18.88
C ASP A 67 7.02 -8.76 19.04
N LEU A 68 6.22 -9.58 18.35
CA LEU A 68 6.39 -11.03 18.32
C LEU A 68 7.78 -11.41 17.79
N ARG A 69 8.18 -10.82 16.66
CA ARG A 69 9.50 -11.07 16.05
C ARG A 69 10.63 -10.66 16.99
N PHE A 70 10.59 -9.45 17.53
CA PHE A 70 11.61 -8.96 18.45
C PHE A 70 11.72 -9.85 19.69
N SER A 71 10.58 -10.27 20.25
CA SER A 71 10.57 -11.17 21.40
C SER A 71 11.14 -12.56 21.08
N ALA A 72 10.86 -13.10 19.90
CA ALA A 72 11.45 -14.35 19.43
C ALA A 72 12.97 -14.22 19.22
N GLU A 73 13.44 -13.14 18.59
CA GLU A 73 14.86 -12.84 18.39
C GLU A 73 15.60 -12.67 19.72
N ARG A 74 15.00 -11.95 20.67
CA ARG A 74 15.54 -11.80 22.03
C ARG A 74 15.71 -13.16 22.73
N GLN A 75 14.71 -14.04 22.61
CA GLN A 75 14.79 -15.39 23.17
C GLN A 75 15.84 -16.25 22.46
N ALA A 76 15.94 -16.17 21.14
CA ALA A 76 16.95 -16.89 20.37
C ALA A 76 18.37 -16.45 20.75
N TYR A 77 18.59 -15.14 20.88
CA TYR A 77 19.86 -14.60 21.37
C TYR A 77 20.16 -15.04 22.81
N ALA A 78 19.18 -15.03 23.71
CA ALA A 78 19.39 -15.52 25.08
C ALA A 78 19.80 -17.01 25.13
N LYS A 79 19.38 -17.82 24.14
CA LYS A 79 19.69 -19.25 24.04
C LYS A 79 21.03 -19.54 23.34
N ALA A 80 21.33 -18.83 22.26
CA ALA A 80 22.45 -19.14 21.36
C ALA A 80 23.53 -18.05 21.26
N GLY A 81 23.28 -16.87 21.85
CA GLY A 81 24.23 -15.77 21.93
C GLY A 81 24.82 -15.38 20.57
N GLN A 82 26.15 -15.42 20.47
CA GLN A 82 26.89 -15.05 19.27
C GLN A 82 26.60 -15.94 18.06
N ALA A 83 26.28 -17.21 18.26
CA ALA A 83 25.94 -18.10 17.16
C ALA A 83 24.67 -17.63 16.43
N PHE A 84 23.67 -17.15 17.17
CA PHE A 84 22.46 -16.57 16.58
C PHE A 84 22.77 -15.32 15.75
N LEU A 85 23.63 -14.42 16.25
CA LEU A 85 24.02 -13.21 15.50
C LEU A 85 24.78 -13.55 14.21
N LEU A 86 25.66 -14.55 14.25
CA LEU A 86 26.39 -15.01 13.07
C LEU A 86 25.44 -15.58 12.01
N GLU A 87 24.53 -16.47 12.40
CA GLU A 87 23.54 -17.03 11.48
C GLU A 87 22.65 -15.94 10.88
N GLN A 88 22.19 -14.98 11.70
CA GLN A 88 21.38 -13.86 11.20
C GLN A 88 22.16 -13.01 10.18
N TYR A 89 23.44 -12.75 10.43
CA TYR A 89 24.31 -12.04 9.50
C TYR A 89 24.50 -12.80 8.19
N LEU A 90 24.81 -14.10 8.25
CA LEU A 90 25.00 -14.95 7.08
C LEU A 90 23.70 -15.10 6.27
N ALA A 91 22.55 -15.20 6.94
CA ALA A 91 21.25 -15.23 6.29
C ALA A 91 20.96 -13.93 5.53
N GLN A 92 21.22 -12.77 6.14
CA GLN A 92 21.07 -11.47 5.47
C GLN A 92 22.03 -11.28 4.31
N LEU A 93 23.28 -11.73 4.44
CA LEU A 93 24.23 -11.75 3.32
C LEU A 93 23.73 -12.64 2.19
N THR A 94 23.22 -13.82 2.49
CA THR A 94 22.72 -14.76 1.48
C THR A 94 21.51 -14.19 0.75
N GLU A 95 20.59 -13.55 1.47
CA GLU A 95 19.43 -12.88 0.90
C GLU A 95 19.84 -11.69 0.02
N GLY A 96 20.72 -10.82 0.52
CA GLY A 96 21.15 -9.61 -0.18
C GLY A 96 22.09 -9.86 -1.35
N LEU A 97 22.93 -10.90 -1.29
CA LEU A 97 23.97 -11.18 -2.29
C LEU A 97 23.65 -12.38 -3.19
N GLY A 98 22.55 -13.10 -2.95
CA GLY A 98 22.23 -14.36 -3.64
C GLY A 98 22.18 -14.27 -5.18
N ASN A 99 21.88 -13.08 -5.72
CA ASN A 99 21.87 -12.81 -7.16
C ASN A 99 22.87 -11.72 -7.60
N ALA A 100 23.79 -11.34 -6.72
CA ALA A 100 24.74 -10.27 -7.00
C ALA A 100 25.89 -10.76 -7.90
N LYS A 101 26.38 -9.89 -8.78
CA LYS A 101 27.64 -10.10 -9.50
C LYS A 101 28.79 -9.73 -8.56
N LEU A 102 29.41 -10.72 -7.93
CA LEU A 102 30.40 -10.51 -6.87
C LEU A 102 31.84 -10.55 -7.39
N LEU A 103 32.67 -9.63 -6.90
CA LEU A 103 34.13 -9.74 -6.95
C LEU A 103 34.62 -9.86 -5.51
N ILE A 104 35.16 -11.03 -5.14
CA ILE A 104 35.67 -11.28 -3.79
C ILE A 104 37.14 -10.89 -3.78
N LEU A 105 37.53 -10.07 -2.80
CA LEU A 105 38.92 -9.71 -2.51
C LEU A 105 39.36 -10.49 -1.26
N ASP A 106 40.29 -11.43 -1.38
CA ASP A 106 40.77 -12.22 -0.24
C ASP A 106 42.29 -12.34 -0.27
N HIS A 107 42.95 -11.60 0.62
CA HIS A 107 44.40 -11.54 0.79
C HIS A 107 45.09 -12.90 1.02
N ARG A 108 44.34 -13.95 1.40
CA ARG A 108 44.87 -15.31 1.60
C ARG A 108 45.02 -16.06 0.27
N LEU A 109 44.36 -15.59 -0.78
CA LEU A 109 44.53 -16.08 -2.15
C LEU A 109 45.87 -15.55 -2.67
N GLY A 110 46.96 -16.25 -2.35
CA GLY A 110 48.32 -15.85 -2.72
C GLY A 110 48.68 -16.15 -4.19
N GLY A 111 49.51 -15.28 -4.77
CA GLY A 111 50.12 -15.41 -6.11
C GLY A 111 50.68 -14.07 -6.62
N ASP A 112 51.28 -14.05 -7.83
CA ASP A 112 51.75 -12.83 -8.53
C ASP A 112 50.61 -11.94 -9.06
N SER A 113 49.35 -12.39 -8.94
CA SER A 113 48.15 -11.67 -9.38
C SER A 113 47.38 -11.06 -8.20
N ALA A 114 46.54 -10.06 -8.49
CA ALA A 114 45.67 -9.45 -7.49
C ALA A 114 44.81 -10.53 -6.77
N PRO A 115 44.61 -10.41 -5.44
CA PRO A 115 43.94 -11.43 -4.62
C PRO A 115 42.41 -11.40 -4.80
N THR A 116 41.95 -11.74 -6.01
CA THR A 116 40.55 -11.61 -6.43
C THR A 116 39.94 -12.92 -6.93
N ILE A 117 38.70 -13.22 -6.52
CA ILE A 117 37.81 -14.20 -7.18
C ILE A 117 36.71 -13.43 -7.87
N ASP A 118 36.68 -13.48 -9.21
CA ASP A 118 35.62 -12.87 -9.99
C ASP A 118 34.46 -13.86 -10.17
N LEU A 119 33.36 -13.64 -9.45
CA LEU A 119 32.12 -14.41 -9.58
C LEU A 119 31.09 -13.70 -10.48
N ARG A 120 31.46 -12.56 -11.10
CA ARG A 120 30.57 -11.80 -12.00
C ARG A 120 30.37 -12.52 -13.33
N THR A 121 31.33 -13.36 -13.69
CA THR A 121 31.29 -14.30 -14.81
C THR A 121 31.60 -15.69 -14.27
N PHE A 122 30.61 -16.59 -14.25
CA PHE A 122 30.88 -17.99 -13.96
C PHE A 122 31.67 -18.59 -15.13
N THR A 123 33.00 -18.62 -15.01
CA THR A 123 33.85 -19.42 -15.88
C THR A 123 34.00 -20.79 -15.21
N PRO A 124 33.30 -21.85 -15.67
CA PRO A 124 33.47 -23.17 -15.10
C PRO A 124 34.96 -23.57 -15.16
N PRO A 125 35.46 -24.36 -14.19
CA PRO A 125 36.83 -24.85 -14.22
C PRO A 125 37.08 -25.51 -15.58
N ALA A 126 38.09 -25.03 -16.31
CA ALA A 126 38.50 -25.70 -17.53
C ALA A 126 38.98 -27.11 -17.13
N ASP A 127 38.41 -28.13 -17.75
CA ASP A 127 38.87 -29.51 -17.55
C ASP A 127 40.36 -29.57 -17.90
N PRO A 128 41.24 -29.92 -16.93
CA PRO A 128 42.69 -29.97 -17.17
C PRO A 128 43.09 -31.02 -18.20
N THR A 129 42.18 -31.93 -18.57
CA THR A 129 42.39 -32.97 -19.59
C THR A 129 41.82 -32.59 -20.97
N ALA A 130 41.12 -31.46 -21.10
CA ALA A 130 40.60 -31.02 -22.39
C ALA A 130 41.76 -30.61 -23.34
N PRO A 131 41.84 -31.19 -24.54
CA PRO A 131 42.88 -30.83 -25.50
C PRO A 131 42.73 -29.35 -25.90
N ARG A 132 43.80 -28.56 -25.74
CA ARG A 132 43.83 -27.19 -26.23
C ARG A 132 43.63 -27.19 -27.75
N LYS A 133 42.52 -26.64 -28.23
CA LYS A 133 42.44 -26.23 -29.64
C LYS A 133 43.38 -25.05 -29.83
N ALA A 134 44.43 -25.26 -30.62
CA ALA A 134 45.24 -24.17 -31.14
C ALA A 134 44.32 -23.26 -31.97
N VAL A 135 44.26 -21.99 -31.59
CA VAL A 135 43.61 -20.94 -32.36
C VAL A 135 44.58 -20.54 -33.47
N GLN A 136 44.14 -20.62 -34.72
CA GLN A 136 44.83 -20.01 -35.88
C GLN A 136 44.46 -18.53 -35.98
#